data_AF-A0A818XS82-F1
#
_entry.id   AF-A0A818XS82-F1
#
_cell.length_a   1.000
_cell.length_b   1.000
_cell.length_c   1.000
_cell.angle_alpha   90.00
_cell.angle_beta   90.00
_cell.angle_gamma   90.00
#
_symmetry.space_group_name_H-M   'P 1'
#
loop_
_entity.id
_entity.type
_entity.pdbx_description
1 polymer ?
#
loop_
_entity_poly.entity_id
_entity_poly.type
_entity_poly.pdbx_seq_one_letter_code
_entity_poly.pdbx_strand_id
1 'polypeptide(L)'
;MSSKSNTKPDISQATSVSQQLARQLEATVESDEEEIPTSASALSLGVRAQKKLLSKLSSKSVAKIFIDETSGRILDNIHKLARNYSGKKDADKLLKSIIKTIVKMGILYKNDLFTEHQLKLIDEFRNRFHSLSKSIITLYEVDFTFDRSVLTRMCKECQDLTHKIISTHLTQKSHARIDFVFNYVSNLAFLEYSFNPNSTVNRAIIKEIVEDMHSLMDAGFL
;
A
#
# COMPACT_ATOMS: atom_id res chain seq x y z
N MET A 1 41.42 38.53 16.40
CA MET A 1 40.10 38.54 15.73
C MET A 1 39.91 37.16 15.10
N SER A 2 39.26 36.23 15.80
CA SER A 2 39.02 34.87 15.32
C SER A 2 37.63 34.76 14.72
N SER A 3 37.56 34.71 13.39
CA SER A 3 36.32 34.45 12.64
C SER A 3 35.94 32.98 12.77
N LYS A 4 34.85 32.69 13.48
CA LYS A 4 34.24 31.35 13.52
C LYS A 4 33.58 31.07 12.17
N SER A 5 34.09 30.08 11.44
CA SER A 5 33.43 29.51 10.27
C SER A 5 32.16 28.78 10.72
N ASN A 6 31.01 29.31 10.36
CA ASN A 6 29.72 28.66 10.61
C ASN A 6 29.43 27.68 9.47
N THR A 7 29.87 26.43 9.62
CA THR A 7 29.59 25.33 8.70
C THR A 7 28.11 24.99 8.79
N LYS A 8 27.33 25.30 7.73
CA LYS A 8 25.96 24.80 7.57
C LYS A 8 25.99 23.26 7.58
N PRO A 9 25.02 22.58 8.23
CA PRO A 9 24.95 21.12 8.21
C PRO A 9 24.72 20.63 6.77
N ASP A 10 25.51 19.64 6.37
CA ASP A 10 25.52 19.02 5.05
C ASP A 10 24.21 18.26 4.80
N ILE A 11 23.39 18.79 3.88
CA ILE A 11 22.07 18.26 3.49
C ILE A 11 22.18 16.81 2.97
N SER A 12 23.35 16.43 2.42
CA SER A 12 23.64 15.08 1.91
C SER A 12 23.58 14.01 3.02
N GLN A 13 24.02 14.34 4.24
CA GLN A 13 24.07 13.38 5.35
C GLN A 13 22.67 13.10 5.93
N ALA A 14 21.80 14.11 5.98
CA ALA A 14 20.43 13.95 6.48
C ALA A 14 19.59 13.03 5.56
N THR A 15 19.74 13.17 4.23
CA THR A 15 19.07 12.31 3.26
C THR A 15 19.54 10.86 3.35
N SER A 16 20.84 10.63 3.60
CA SER A 16 21.42 9.30 3.80
C SER A 16 20.86 8.57 5.04
N VAL A 17 20.72 9.29 6.16
CA VAL A 17 20.23 8.71 7.44
C VAL A 17 18.76 8.34 7.34
N SER A 18 17.91 9.21 6.75
CA SER A 18 16.49 8.90 6.55
C SER A 18 16.28 7.72 5.59
N GLN A 19 17.11 7.58 4.56
CA GLN A 19 17.10 6.42 3.67
C GLN A 19 17.57 5.14 4.37
N GLN A 20 18.59 5.21 5.23
CA GLN A 20 19.01 4.05 6.04
C GLN A 20 17.93 3.65 7.05
N LEU A 21 17.25 4.61 7.68
CA LEU A 21 16.15 4.36 8.60
C LEU A 21 14.95 3.72 7.87
N ALA A 22 14.60 4.23 6.68
CA ALA A 22 13.57 3.64 5.82
C ALA A 22 13.90 2.18 5.46
N ARG A 23 15.14 1.89 5.06
CA ARG A 23 15.61 0.53 4.74
C ARG A 23 15.62 -0.40 5.97
N GLN A 24 15.98 0.13 7.15
CA GLN A 24 15.95 -0.63 8.41
C GLN A 24 14.53 -0.96 8.87
N LEU A 25 13.60 0.00 8.76
CA LEU A 25 12.18 -0.20 9.00
C LEU A 25 11.60 -1.22 8.00
N GLU A 26 11.96 -1.10 6.73
CA GLU A 26 11.53 -2.01 5.67
C GLU A 26 12.00 -3.46 5.91
N ALA A 27 13.29 -3.65 6.22
CA ALA A 27 13.86 -4.97 6.51
C ALA A 27 13.15 -5.65 7.69
N THR A 28 12.69 -4.87 8.67
CA THR A 28 11.97 -5.39 9.84
C THR A 28 10.54 -5.83 9.51
N VAL A 29 9.84 -5.11 8.62
CA VAL A 29 8.52 -5.53 8.08
C VAL A 29 8.65 -6.75 7.17
N GLU A 30 9.85 -6.98 6.61
CA GLU A 30 10.14 -8.08 5.71
C GLU A 30 10.59 -9.36 6.43
N SER A 31 11.15 -9.25 7.63
CA SER A 31 11.77 -10.33 8.42
C SER A 31 10.81 -11.21 9.24
N ASP A 32 9.50 -11.19 8.98
CA ASP A 32 8.53 -12.13 9.57
C ASP A 32 8.65 -13.57 8.99
N GLU A 33 9.78 -13.94 8.37
CA GLU A 33 10.15 -15.31 7.95
C GLU A 33 11.57 -15.62 8.51
N GLU A 34 11.74 -16.76 9.18
CA GLU A 34 12.78 -17.15 10.18
C GLU A 34 14.28 -17.05 9.78
N GLU A 35 15.14 -16.63 10.74
CA GLU A 35 16.28 -17.33 11.40
C GLU A 35 17.32 -16.32 11.99
N ILE A 36 17.90 -16.61 13.17
CA ILE A 36 18.80 -15.71 13.92
C ILE A 36 20.24 -16.25 13.95
N PRO A 37 21.24 -15.55 13.39
CA PRO A 37 22.64 -15.79 13.71
C PRO A 37 23.20 -14.80 14.74
N THR A 38 24.12 -15.30 15.55
CA THR A 38 24.74 -14.71 16.74
C THR A 38 26.05 -13.96 16.44
N SER A 39 26.15 -12.69 16.84
CA SER A 39 27.34 -12.10 17.51
C SER A 39 27.03 -10.65 17.96
N ALA A 40 27.73 -10.17 18.99
CA ALA A 40 27.37 -8.96 19.75
C ALA A 40 28.41 -7.83 19.64
N SER A 41 27.93 -6.62 19.35
CA SER A 41 28.60 -5.33 19.61
C SER A 41 27.60 -4.31 20.19
N ALA A 42 28.04 -3.18 20.74
CA ALA A 42 27.13 -2.14 21.28
C ALA A 42 26.14 -1.59 20.22
N LEU A 43 26.52 -1.58 18.93
CA LEU A 43 25.62 -1.35 17.80
C LEU A 43 24.54 -2.42 17.70
N SER A 44 24.87 -3.70 17.97
CA SER A 44 23.90 -4.80 18.00
C SER A 44 22.90 -4.69 19.16
N LEU A 45 23.25 -4.02 20.26
CA LEU A 45 22.35 -3.79 21.40
C LEU A 45 21.31 -2.70 21.10
N GLY A 46 21.71 -1.60 20.46
CA GLY A 46 20.78 -0.57 19.96
C GLY A 46 19.84 -1.13 18.89
N VAL A 47 20.38 -1.90 17.95
CA VAL A 47 19.59 -2.62 16.92
C VAL A 47 18.69 -3.70 17.55
N ARG A 48 19.09 -4.36 18.65
CA ARG A 48 18.23 -5.29 19.40
C ARG A 48 17.13 -4.56 20.17
N ALA A 49 17.38 -3.39 20.73
CA ALA A 49 16.36 -2.58 21.39
C ALA A 49 15.33 -2.04 20.38
N GLN A 50 15.80 -1.56 19.22
CA GLN A 50 14.94 -1.20 18.09
C GLN A 50 14.20 -2.41 17.53
N LYS A 51 14.87 -3.55 17.30
CA LYS A 51 14.22 -4.80 16.89
C LYS A 51 13.21 -5.28 17.93
N LYS A 52 13.40 -5.05 19.23
CA LYS A 52 12.47 -5.48 20.29
C LYS A 52 11.27 -4.54 20.43
N LEU A 53 11.41 -3.27 20.04
CA LEU A 53 10.29 -2.32 19.89
C LEU A 53 9.53 -2.59 18.59
N LEU A 54 10.23 -2.87 17.49
CA LEU A 54 9.67 -3.16 16.17
C LEU A 54 9.12 -4.61 16.05
N SER A 55 9.68 -5.60 16.77
CA SER A 55 9.16 -6.97 16.79
C SER A 55 7.88 -7.12 17.61
N LYS A 56 7.61 -6.16 18.52
CA LYS A 56 6.31 -6.02 19.16
C LYS A 56 5.26 -5.41 18.23
N LEU A 57 5.69 -4.78 17.13
CA LEU A 57 4.87 -4.27 16.04
C LEU A 57 4.79 -5.32 14.93
N SER A 58 4.14 -6.45 15.22
CA SER A 58 3.89 -7.46 14.17
C SER A 58 3.14 -6.82 13.01
N SER A 59 3.41 -7.26 11.79
CA SER A 59 2.75 -6.76 10.57
C SER A 59 1.20 -6.77 10.71
N LYS A 60 0.64 -7.74 11.43
CA LYS A 60 -0.80 -7.79 11.78
C LYS A 60 -1.26 -6.67 12.71
N SER A 61 -0.49 -6.34 13.74
CA SER A 61 -0.81 -5.26 14.68
C SER A 61 -0.69 -3.89 14.01
N VAL A 62 0.34 -3.72 13.17
CA VAL A 62 0.58 -2.49 12.41
C VAL A 62 -0.47 -2.29 11.32
N ALA A 63 -0.88 -3.36 10.63
CA ALA A 63 -1.97 -3.30 9.65
C ALA A 63 -3.26 -2.77 10.28
N LYS A 64 -3.63 -3.22 11.49
CA LYS A 64 -4.82 -2.73 12.22
C LYS A 64 -4.77 -1.23 12.56
N ILE A 65 -3.58 -0.64 12.64
CA ILE A 65 -3.42 0.80 12.89
C ILE A 65 -3.70 1.61 11.62
N PHE A 66 -3.46 1.04 10.44
CA PHE A 66 -3.57 1.72 9.15
C PHE A 66 -4.82 1.33 8.36
N ILE A 67 -5.49 0.24 8.73
CA ILE A 67 -6.68 -0.29 8.08
C ILE A 67 -7.82 -0.22 9.09
N ASP A 68 -8.71 0.73 8.88
CA ASP A 68 -9.95 0.84 9.65
C ASP A 68 -10.92 -0.31 9.30
N GLU A 69 -12.02 -0.42 10.05
CA GLU A 69 -12.98 -1.50 9.89
C GLU A 69 -13.61 -1.55 8.48
N THR A 70 -13.96 -0.39 7.93
CA THR A 70 -14.59 -0.29 6.60
C THR A 70 -13.59 -0.66 5.51
N SER A 71 -12.37 -0.12 5.56
CA SER A 71 -11.29 -0.55 4.66
C SER A 71 -10.99 -2.05 4.79
N GLY A 72 -11.08 -2.61 6.00
CA GLY A 72 -10.90 -4.03 6.26
C GLY A 72 -11.94 -4.90 5.54
N ARG A 73 -13.23 -4.52 5.61
CA ARG A 73 -14.30 -5.23 4.90
C ARG A 73 -14.14 -5.19 3.38
N ILE A 74 -13.72 -4.05 2.82
CA ILE A 74 -13.38 -3.95 1.39
C ILE A 74 -12.30 -4.96 1.02
N LEU A 75 -11.20 -5.02 1.80
CA LEU A 75 -10.09 -5.95 1.54
C LEU A 75 -10.51 -7.42 1.65
N ASP A 76 -11.37 -7.75 2.62
CA ASP A 76 -11.91 -9.10 2.78
C ASP A 76 -12.79 -9.48 1.58
N ASN A 77 -13.60 -8.56 1.07
CA ASN A 77 -14.44 -8.80 -0.10
C ASN A 77 -13.64 -8.89 -1.41
N ILE A 78 -12.58 -8.09 -1.56
CA ILE A 78 -11.60 -8.27 -2.66
C ILE A 78 -10.95 -9.65 -2.58
N HIS A 79 -10.57 -10.11 -1.37
CA HIS A 79 -10.02 -11.45 -1.18
C HIS A 79 -11.01 -12.55 -1.54
N LYS A 80 -12.29 -12.42 -1.15
CA LYS A 80 -13.35 -13.37 -1.52
C LYS A 80 -13.50 -13.46 -3.04
N LEU A 81 -13.55 -12.33 -3.76
CA LEU A 81 -13.62 -12.32 -5.24
C LEU A 81 -12.40 -13.00 -5.86
N ALA A 82 -11.19 -12.64 -5.42
CA ALA A 82 -9.95 -13.24 -5.90
C ALA A 82 -9.91 -14.75 -5.63
N ARG A 83 -10.39 -15.19 -4.46
CA ARG A 83 -10.42 -16.60 -4.08
C ARG A 83 -11.37 -17.40 -4.95
N ASN A 84 -12.53 -16.83 -5.29
CA ASN A 84 -13.50 -17.48 -6.17
C ASN A 84 -13.03 -17.49 -7.64
N TYR A 85 -12.21 -16.53 -8.04
CA TYR A 85 -11.66 -16.44 -9.40
C TYR A 85 -10.44 -17.33 -9.64
N SER A 86 -9.40 -17.23 -8.81
CA SER A 86 -8.09 -17.88 -9.04
C SER A 86 -7.65 -18.80 -7.89
N GLY A 87 -8.52 -19.04 -6.91
CA GLY A 87 -8.23 -19.92 -5.78
C GLY A 87 -7.46 -19.24 -4.63
N LYS A 88 -7.37 -19.98 -3.51
CA LYS A 88 -6.87 -19.46 -2.22
C LYS A 88 -5.45 -18.89 -2.30
N LYS A 89 -4.54 -19.56 -3.00
CA LYS A 89 -3.11 -19.20 -3.04
C LYS A 89 -2.90 -17.79 -3.60
N ASP A 90 -3.52 -17.48 -4.72
CA ASP A 90 -3.37 -16.18 -5.38
C ASP A 90 -4.12 -15.08 -4.64
N ALA A 91 -5.29 -15.39 -4.07
CA ALA A 91 -6.03 -14.47 -3.21
C ALA A 91 -5.24 -14.07 -1.95
N ASP A 92 -4.65 -15.05 -1.25
CA ASP A 92 -3.81 -14.80 -0.07
C ASP A 92 -2.57 -13.97 -0.43
N LYS A 93 -1.98 -14.20 -1.60
CA LYS A 93 -0.84 -13.43 -2.11
C LYS A 93 -1.26 -11.98 -2.43
N LEU A 94 -2.43 -11.78 -3.04
CA LEU A 94 -2.98 -10.46 -3.34
C LEU A 94 -3.19 -9.65 -2.07
N LEU A 95 -3.96 -10.19 -1.13
CA LEU A 95 -4.26 -9.54 0.14
C LEU A 95 -2.97 -9.20 0.92
N LYS A 96 -2.03 -10.16 1.01
CA LYS A 96 -0.73 -9.93 1.66
C LYS A 96 0.06 -8.81 0.98
N SER A 97 0.02 -8.72 -0.35
CA SER A 97 0.74 -7.69 -1.11
C SER A 97 0.14 -6.31 -0.92
N ILE A 98 -1.20 -6.21 -0.88
CA ILE A 98 -1.92 -4.96 -0.56
C ILE A 98 -1.55 -4.50 0.86
N ILE A 99 -1.74 -5.35 1.87
CA ILE A 99 -1.46 -5.00 3.27
C ILE A 99 0.00 -4.58 3.47
N LYS A 100 0.96 -5.31 2.89
CA LYS A 100 2.38 -4.94 2.99
C LYS A 100 2.68 -3.59 2.35
N THR A 101 2.00 -3.25 1.25
CA THR A 101 2.17 -1.94 0.59
C THR A 101 1.61 -0.83 1.47
N ILE A 102 0.37 -0.98 1.98
CA ILE A 102 -0.27 -0.01 2.89
C ILE A 102 0.57 0.21 4.15
N VAL A 103 1.01 -0.88 4.80
CA VAL A 103 1.82 -0.78 6.04
C VAL A 103 3.14 -0.07 5.80
N LYS A 104 3.85 -0.38 4.70
CA LYS A 104 5.10 0.31 4.37
C LYS A 104 4.87 1.81 4.12
N MET A 105 3.85 2.16 3.35
CA MET A 105 3.47 3.56 3.11
C MET A 105 3.12 4.30 4.41
N GLY A 106 2.31 3.66 5.27
CA GLY A 106 1.91 4.23 6.55
C GLY A 106 3.08 4.46 7.51
N ILE A 107 4.05 3.54 7.54
CA ILE A 107 5.28 3.70 8.33
C ILE A 107 6.12 4.87 7.79
N LEU A 108 6.32 4.97 6.47
CA LEU A 108 7.05 6.09 5.87
C LEU A 108 6.39 7.44 6.20
N TYR A 109 5.06 7.49 6.09
CA TYR A 109 4.27 8.69 6.40
C TYR A 109 4.38 9.08 7.88
N LYS A 110 4.17 8.13 8.80
CA LYS A 110 4.21 8.41 10.26
C LYS A 110 5.56 8.83 10.80
N ASN A 111 6.65 8.56 10.07
CA ASN A 111 8.00 8.92 10.47
C ASN A 111 8.54 10.13 9.68
N ASP A 112 7.66 10.87 8.98
CA ASP A 112 8.01 12.06 8.19
C ASP A 112 9.15 11.80 7.19
N LEU A 113 9.18 10.60 6.61
CA LEU A 113 10.26 10.16 5.70
C LEU A 113 10.02 10.60 4.25
N PHE A 114 8.85 11.13 3.93
CA PHE A 114 8.54 11.66 2.62
C PHE A 114 9.06 13.08 2.46
N THR A 115 9.68 13.34 1.30
CA THR A 115 10.04 14.70 0.88
C THR A 115 8.80 15.49 0.49
N GLU A 116 8.89 16.82 0.43
CA GLU A 116 7.79 17.68 -0.06
C GLU A 116 7.29 17.26 -1.45
N HIS A 117 8.21 16.87 -2.34
CA HIS A 117 7.85 16.35 -3.67
C HIS A 117 7.04 15.05 -3.58
N GLN A 118 7.41 14.14 -2.67
CA GLN A 118 6.67 12.88 -2.46
C GLN A 118 5.31 13.12 -1.81
N LEU A 119 5.19 14.10 -0.92
CA LEU A 119 3.90 14.50 -0.37
C LEU A 119 2.96 15.03 -1.46
N LYS A 120 3.45 15.83 -2.41
CA LYS A 120 2.67 16.25 -3.58
C LYS A 120 2.23 15.06 -4.46
N LEU A 121 3.09 14.07 -4.65
CA LEU A 121 2.72 12.84 -5.37
C LEU A 121 1.68 12.02 -4.61
N ILE A 122 1.71 12.02 -3.28
CA ILE A 122 0.69 11.38 -2.44
C ILE A 122 -0.65 12.09 -2.61
N ASP A 123 -0.68 13.41 -2.61
CA ASP A 123 -1.92 14.18 -2.86
C ASP A 123 -2.46 13.92 -4.27
N GLU A 124 -1.59 13.84 -5.28
CA GLU A 124 -1.99 13.45 -6.64
C GLU A 124 -2.56 12.02 -6.66
N PHE A 125 -1.89 11.07 -6.00
CA PHE A 125 -2.39 9.70 -5.87
C PHE A 125 -3.78 9.67 -5.23
N ARG A 126 -4.02 10.42 -4.15
CA ARG A 126 -5.33 10.51 -3.49
C ARG A 126 -6.41 10.98 -4.47
N ASN A 127 -6.15 12.04 -5.23
CA ASN A 127 -7.11 12.54 -6.22
C ASN A 127 -7.41 11.53 -7.34
N ARG A 128 -6.39 10.80 -7.81
CA ARG A 128 -6.57 9.74 -8.80
C ARG A 128 -7.33 8.55 -8.24
N PHE A 129 -7.04 8.16 -7.00
CA PHE A 129 -7.70 7.08 -6.32
C PHE A 129 -9.17 7.40 -6.01
N HIS A 130 -9.48 8.63 -5.61
CA HIS A 130 -10.85 9.13 -5.47
C HIS A 130 -11.63 8.98 -6.78
N SER A 131 -11.02 9.39 -7.89
CA SER A 131 -11.63 9.30 -9.22
C SER A 131 -11.86 7.84 -9.65
N LEU A 132 -10.89 6.96 -9.36
CA LEU A 132 -10.99 5.52 -9.61
C LEU A 132 -12.13 4.91 -8.78
N SER A 133 -12.24 5.29 -7.51
CA SER A 133 -13.30 4.83 -6.62
C SER A 133 -14.69 5.20 -7.14
N LYS A 134 -14.87 6.45 -7.54
CA LYS A 134 -16.12 6.92 -8.18
C LYS A 134 -16.46 6.13 -9.44
N SER A 135 -15.45 5.80 -10.24
CA SER A 135 -15.63 5.04 -11.48
C SER A 135 -16.06 3.59 -11.20
N ILE A 136 -15.48 2.94 -10.18
CA ILE A 136 -15.87 1.59 -9.73
C ILE A 136 -17.34 1.57 -9.26
N ILE A 137 -17.73 2.57 -8.47
CA ILE A 137 -19.11 2.74 -7.99
C ILE A 137 -20.06 2.91 -9.18
N THR A 138 -19.75 3.84 -10.09
CA THR A 138 -20.58 4.11 -11.27
C THR A 138 -20.72 2.87 -12.16
N LEU A 139 -19.65 2.10 -12.33
CA LEU A 139 -19.67 0.85 -13.08
C LEU A 139 -20.63 -0.18 -12.48
N TYR A 140 -20.77 -0.24 -11.16
CA TYR A 140 -21.71 -1.13 -10.51
C TYR A 140 -23.16 -0.64 -10.60
N GLU A 141 -23.37 0.66 -10.40
CA GLU A 141 -24.72 1.26 -10.28
C GLU A 141 -25.40 1.50 -11.63
N VAL A 142 -24.63 1.82 -12.68
CA VAL A 142 -25.18 2.15 -13.99
C VAL A 142 -25.03 0.94 -14.91
N ASP A 143 -26.15 0.25 -15.14
CA ASP A 143 -26.21 -0.87 -16.08
C ASP A 143 -25.82 -0.38 -17.50
N PHE A 144 -24.83 -1.05 -18.09
CA PHE A 144 -24.24 -0.81 -19.42
C PHE A 144 -23.37 0.46 -19.58
N THR A 145 -22.27 0.28 -20.32
CA THR A 145 -21.33 1.28 -20.89
C THR A 145 -20.06 1.68 -20.14
N PHE A 146 -19.61 0.97 -19.09
CA PHE A 146 -18.26 1.24 -18.62
C PHE A 146 -17.20 0.54 -19.47
N ASP A 147 -16.38 1.33 -20.16
CA ASP A 147 -15.20 0.85 -20.85
C ASP A 147 -14.18 0.38 -19.81
N ARG A 148 -14.01 -0.94 -19.71
CA ARG A 148 -13.06 -1.59 -18.80
C ARG A 148 -11.62 -1.10 -19.05
N SER A 149 -11.31 -0.60 -20.25
CA SER A 149 -10.02 0.02 -20.57
C SER A 149 -9.78 1.31 -19.77
N VAL A 150 -10.84 2.05 -19.44
CA VAL A 150 -10.76 3.26 -18.60
C VAL A 150 -10.36 2.87 -17.17
N LEU A 151 -10.97 1.83 -16.58
CA LEU A 151 -10.56 1.33 -15.26
C LEU A 151 -9.11 0.87 -15.28
N THR A 152 -8.71 0.08 -16.29
CA THR A 152 -7.33 -0.39 -16.41
C THR A 152 -6.34 0.78 -16.47
N ARG A 153 -6.65 1.83 -17.24
CA ARG A 153 -5.83 3.05 -17.31
C ARG A 153 -5.76 3.78 -15.96
N MET A 154 -6.88 3.95 -15.27
CA MET A 154 -6.91 4.64 -13.96
C MET A 154 -6.14 3.85 -12.90
N CYS A 155 -6.23 2.52 -12.91
CA CYS A 155 -5.37 1.65 -12.10
C CYS A 155 -3.89 1.85 -12.43
N LYS A 156 -3.55 1.96 -13.72
CA LYS A 156 -2.16 2.19 -14.15
C LYS A 156 -1.62 3.54 -13.68
N GLU A 157 -2.42 4.60 -13.74
CA GLU A 157 -2.05 5.92 -13.20
C GLU A 157 -1.74 5.85 -11.70
N CYS A 158 -2.60 5.15 -10.94
CA CYS A 158 -2.38 4.92 -9.51
C CYS A 158 -1.11 4.07 -9.24
N GLN A 159 -0.85 3.05 -10.05
CA GLN A 159 0.36 2.22 -9.97
C GLN A 159 1.62 3.07 -10.16
N ASP A 160 1.65 3.88 -11.22
CA ASP A 160 2.82 4.69 -11.57
C ASP A 160 3.10 5.76 -10.51
N LEU A 161 2.06 6.37 -9.95
CA LEU A 161 2.19 7.29 -8.80
C LEU A 161 2.72 6.56 -7.57
N THR A 162 2.21 5.36 -7.26
CA THR A 162 2.71 4.56 -6.13
C THR A 162 4.20 4.29 -6.28
N HIS A 163 4.67 3.88 -7.46
CA HIS A 163 6.09 3.67 -7.73
C HIS A 163 6.93 4.93 -7.55
N LYS A 164 6.45 6.09 -8.03
CA LYS A 164 7.15 7.37 -7.85
C LYS A 164 7.25 7.77 -6.38
N ILE A 165 6.21 7.51 -5.58
CA ILE A 165 6.21 7.82 -4.16
C ILE A 165 7.28 6.98 -3.42
N ILE A 166 7.38 5.69 -3.75
CA ILE A 166 8.26 4.76 -3.03
C ILE A 166 9.68 4.60 -3.59
N SER A 167 9.98 5.18 -4.77
CA SER A 167 11.19 4.85 -5.56
C SER A 167 12.50 5.05 -4.83
N THR A 168 12.58 6.02 -3.91
CA THR A 168 13.79 6.32 -3.13
C THR A 168 13.87 5.57 -1.81
N HIS A 169 12.80 4.89 -1.42
CA HIS A 169 12.60 4.39 -0.06
C HIS A 169 12.56 2.87 0.03
N LEU A 170 12.03 2.21 -1.00
CA LEU A 170 11.69 0.79 -0.91
C LEU A 170 12.47 -0.12 -1.88
N THR A 171 12.57 -1.39 -1.51
CA THR A 171 13.23 -2.43 -2.32
C THR A 171 12.50 -2.78 -3.61
N GLN A 172 13.22 -3.42 -4.54
CA GLN A 172 12.65 -4.06 -5.75
C GLN A 172 11.49 -5.02 -5.42
N LYS A 173 11.53 -5.66 -4.24
CA LYS A 173 10.46 -6.54 -3.76
C LYS A 173 9.17 -5.78 -3.48
N SER A 174 9.23 -4.52 -3.04
CA SER A 174 8.07 -3.65 -2.87
C SER A 174 7.48 -3.22 -4.21
N HIS A 175 8.33 -2.84 -5.16
CA HIS A 175 7.90 -2.55 -6.53
C HIS A 175 7.19 -3.76 -7.16
N ALA A 176 7.76 -4.96 -7.07
CA ALA A 176 7.14 -6.18 -7.60
C ALA A 176 5.79 -6.52 -6.94
N ARG A 177 5.57 -6.14 -5.67
CA ARG A 177 4.27 -6.30 -5.02
C ARG A 177 3.24 -5.31 -5.56
N ILE A 178 3.63 -4.06 -5.76
CA ILE A 178 2.77 -3.04 -6.38
C ILE A 178 2.37 -3.49 -7.78
N ASP A 179 3.33 -3.95 -8.58
CA ASP A 179 3.06 -4.52 -9.90
C ASP A 179 2.07 -5.68 -9.83
N PHE A 180 2.30 -6.63 -8.93
CA PHE A 180 1.40 -7.77 -8.76
C PHE A 180 -0.01 -7.34 -8.38
N VAL A 181 -0.17 -6.39 -7.44
CA VAL A 181 -1.48 -5.89 -7.00
C VAL A 181 -2.20 -5.21 -8.15
N PHE A 182 -1.59 -4.21 -8.78
CA PHE A 182 -2.25 -3.44 -9.83
C PHE A 182 -2.54 -4.29 -11.07
N ASN A 183 -1.60 -5.14 -11.50
CA ASN A 183 -1.82 -6.04 -12.62
C ASN A 183 -2.94 -7.05 -12.37
N TYR A 184 -3.12 -7.50 -11.11
CA TYR A 184 -4.20 -8.42 -10.76
C TYR A 184 -5.56 -7.70 -10.81
N VAL A 185 -5.69 -6.57 -10.10
CA VAL A 185 -6.98 -5.88 -9.98
C VAL A 185 -7.41 -5.17 -11.26
N SER A 186 -6.46 -4.83 -12.14
CA SER A 186 -6.73 -4.26 -13.46
C SER A 186 -6.81 -5.30 -14.58
N ASN A 187 -6.69 -6.60 -14.26
CA ASN A 187 -6.78 -7.67 -15.25
C ASN A 187 -8.19 -7.74 -15.83
N LEU A 188 -8.29 -7.71 -17.16
CA LEU A 188 -9.59 -7.67 -17.85
C LEU A 188 -10.48 -8.86 -17.49
N ALA A 189 -9.94 -10.08 -17.47
CA ALA A 189 -10.70 -11.29 -17.13
C ALA A 189 -11.15 -11.28 -15.66
N PHE A 190 -10.33 -10.77 -14.74
CA PHE A 190 -10.73 -10.60 -13.34
C PHE A 190 -11.84 -9.54 -13.19
N LEU A 191 -11.76 -8.42 -13.92
CA LEU A 191 -12.81 -7.41 -13.95
C LEU A 191 -14.10 -7.97 -14.57
N GLU A 192 -14.02 -8.79 -15.63
CA GLU A 192 -15.16 -9.45 -16.28
C GLU A 192 -15.84 -10.43 -15.34
N TYR A 193 -15.05 -11.22 -14.64
CA TYR A 193 -15.53 -12.09 -13.58
C TYR A 193 -16.22 -11.31 -12.46
N SER A 194 -15.57 -10.27 -11.93
CA SER A 194 -16.02 -9.52 -10.76
C SER A 194 -17.32 -8.75 -11.03
N PHE A 195 -17.40 -8.06 -12.17
CA PHE A 195 -18.57 -7.28 -12.56
C PHE A 195 -19.52 -8.04 -13.48
N ASN A 196 -19.54 -9.39 -13.42
CA ASN A 196 -20.45 -10.19 -14.23
C ASN A 196 -21.92 -9.96 -13.78
N PRO A 197 -22.79 -9.36 -14.62
CA PRO A 197 -24.17 -9.07 -14.24
C PRO A 197 -25.00 -10.33 -13.97
N ASN A 198 -24.60 -11.48 -14.53
CA ASN A 198 -25.31 -12.76 -14.38
C ASN A 198 -24.88 -13.53 -13.12
N SER A 199 -23.83 -13.10 -12.42
CA SER A 199 -23.35 -13.76 -11.20
C SER A 199 -23.94 -13.09 -9.97
N THR A 200 -24.99 -13.69 -9.39
CA THR A 200 -25.64 -13.20 -8.16
C THR A 200 -24.66 -13.12 -6.98
N VAL A 201 -23.76 -14.10 -6.87
CA VAL A 201 -22.72 -14.14 -5.83
C VAL A 201 -21.74 -12.98 -5.99
N ASN A 202 -21.21 -12.74 -7.19
CA ASN A 202 -20.23 -11.66 -7.40
C ASN A 202 -20.91 -10.29 -7.26
N ARG A 203 -22.15 -10.15 -7.75
CA ARG A 203 -22.97 -8.95 -7.57
C ARG A 203 -23.18 -8.59 -6.10
N ALA A 204 -23.41 -9.59 -5.24
CA ALA A 204 -23.55 -9.36 -3.80
C ALA A 204 -22.23 -8.88 -3.16
N ILE A 205 -21.10 -9.50 -3.52
CA ILE A 205 -19.79 -9.09 -2.98
C ILE A 205 -19.40 -7.69 -3.45
N ILE A 206 -19.59 -7.36 -4.73
CA ILE A 206 -19.31 -6.02 -5.26
C ILE A 206 -20.24 -4.98 -4.64
N LYS A 207 -21.51 -5.33 -4.36
CA LYS A 207 -22.43 -4.45 -3.65
C LYS A 207 -21.86 -4.00 -2.31
N GLU A 208 -21.40 -4.95 -1.49
CA GLU A 208 -20.80 -4.64 -0.18
C GLU A 208 -19.55 -3.75 -0.34
N ILE A 209 -18.71 -4.02 -1.36
CA ILE A 209 -17.55 -3.17 -1.66
C ILE A 209 -17.98 -1.74 -2.01
N VAL A 210 -18.98 -1.58 -2.88
CA VAL A 210 -19.47 -0.27 -3.33
C VAL A 210 -20.11 0.52 -2.19
N GLU A 211 -20.88 -0.14 -1.32
CA GLU A 211 -21.47 0.48 -0.13
C GLU A 211 -20.38 0.99 0.84
N ASP A 212 -19.36 0.17 1.10
CA ASP A 212 -18.23 0.57 1.94
C ASP A 212 -17.37 1.69 1.29
N MET A 213 -17.19 1.65 -0.04
CA MET A 213 -16.48 2.71 -0.78
C MET A 213 -17.23 4.05 -0.74
N HIS A 214 -18.55 4.04 -0.92
CA HIS A 214 -19.38 5.24 -0.75
C HIS A 214 -19.20 5.84 0.64
N SER A 215 -19.30 5.01 1.69
CA SER A 215 -19.12 5.44 3.07
C SER A 215 -17.77 6.12 3.31
N LEU A 216 -16.68 5.56 2.77
CA LEU A 216 -15.35 6.15 2.88
C LEU A 216 -15.20 7.45 2.06
N MET A 217 -15.84 7.55 0.89
CA MET A 217 -15.83 8.77 0.09
C MET A 217 -16.59 9.91 0.78
N ASP A 218 -17.77 9.63 1.34
CA ASP A 218 -18.58 10.61 2.08
C ASP A 218 -17.86 11.11 3.34
N ALA A 219 -17.08 10.24 3.98
CA ALA A 219 -16.24 10.59 5.13
C ALA A 219 -14.91 11.29 4.75
N GLY A 220 -14.60 11.43 3.45
CA GLY A 220 -13.37 12.07 2.97
C GLY A 220 -12.09 11.24 3.14
N PHE A 221 -12.23 9.92 3.35
CA PHE A 221 -11.10 8.99 3.44
C PHE A 221 -10.64 8.46 2.07
N LEU A 222 -11.53 8.48 1.07
CA LEU A 222 -11.25 8.13 -0.33
C LEU A 222 -11.27 9.35 -1.23
#